data_AF-A0A9D2QKL8-F1
#
_entry.id   AF-A0A9D2QKL8-F1
#
_cell.length_a   1.000
_cell.length_b   1.000
_cell.length_c   1.000
_cell.angle_alpha   90.00
_cell.angle_beta   90.00
_cell.angle_gamma   90.00
#
_symmetry.space_group_name_H-M   'P 1'
#
loop_
_entity.id
_entity.type
_entity.pdbx_description
1 polymer ?
#
loop_
_entity_poly.entity_id
_entity_poly.type
_entity_poly.pdbx_seq_one_letter_code
_entity_poly.pdbx_strand_id
1 'polypeptide(L)' 'EKDEKNGCYNPFSSRRKEEGFDDEVLTILRMMMAECSRAFEKLPILENTDILRNILYSGVWCRFESVRARRKEQQENA' A
#
# COMPACT_ATOMS: atom_id res chain seq x y z
N GLU A 1 -5.95 3.91 10.77
CA GLU A 1 -5.76 5.32 11.19
C GLU A 1 -6.94 6.21 10.87
N LYS A 2 -7.22 6.58 9.60
CA LYS A 2 -8.40 7.42 9.33
C LYS A 2 -9.69 6.68 9.63
N ASP A 3 -9.77 5.41 9.23
CA ASP A 3 -10.94 4.57 9.50
C ASP A 3 -11.16 4.39 11.00
N GLU A 4 -10.10 4.05 11.76
CA GLU A 4 -10.17 3.96 13.23
C GLU A 4 -10.60 5.27 13.88
N LYS A 5 -10.07 6.42 13.44
CA LYS A 5 -10.46 7.74 13.96
C LYS A 5 -11.92 8.08 13.66
N ASN A 6 -12.43 7.61 12.53
CA ASN A 6 -13.79 7.89 12.07
C ASN A 6 -14.80 6.78 12.48
N GLY A 7 -14.35 5.73 13.19
CA GLY A 7 -15.18 4.58 13.52
C GLY A 7 -15.60 3.74 12.30
N CYS A 8 -14.91 3.87 11.16
CA CYS A 8 -15.19 3.09 9.96
C CYS A 8 -14.56 1.71 10.03
N TYR A 9 -15.23 0.71 9.45
CA TYR A 9 -14.72 -0.66 9.40
C TYR A 9 -13.42 -0.74 8.60
N ASN A 10 -12.43 -1.41 9.19
CA ASN A 10 -11.17 -1.74 8.53
C ASN A 10 -10.76 -3.18 8.89
N PRO A 11 -10.65 -4.11 7.92
CA PRO A 11 -10.29 -5.50 8.16
C PRO A 11 -8.96 -5.71 8.88
N PHE A 12 -8.05 -4.74 8.78
CA PHE A 12 -6.72 -4.80 9.38
C PHE A 12 -6.65 -4.13 10.76
N SER A 13 -7.74 -3.52 11.25
CA SER A 13 -7.75 -2.75 12.50
C SER A 13 -7.31 -3.57 13.72
N SER A 14 -7.88 -4.76 13.91
CA SER A 14 -7.55 -5.65 15.02
C SER A 14 -6.11 -6.17 14.98
N ARG A 15 -5.62 -6.44 13.77
CA ARG A 15 -4.33 -7.10 13.51
C ARG A 15 -3.15 -6.14 13.40
N ARG A 16 -3.41 -4.84 13.38
CA ARG A 16 -2.42 -3.77 13.15
C ARG A 16 -1.23 -3.81 14.12
N LYS A 17 -1.47 -4.25 15.36
CA LYS A 17 -0.47 -4.30 16.44
C LYS A 17 0.23 -5.66 16.53
N GLU A 18 -0.14 -6.61 15.68
CA GLU A 18 0.51 -7.92 15.64
C GLU A 18 1.94 -7.80 15.10
N GLU A 19 2.84 -8.60 15.66
CA GLU A 19 4.19 -8.73 15.12
C GLU A 19 4.13 -9.34 13.72
N GLY A 20 4.90 -8.80 12.78
CA GLY A 20 4.89 -9.24 11.38
C GLY A 20 3.75 -8.68 10.51
N PHE A 21 2.84 -7.87 11.07
CA PHE A 21 1.74 -7.25 10.32
C PHE A 21 2.20 -6.48 9.07
N ASP A 22 3.25 -5.66 9.19
CA ASP A 22 3.76 -4.86 8.07
C ASP A 22 4.31 -5.73 6.93
N ASP A 23 4.90 -6.88 7.25
CA ASP A 23 5.45 -7.80 6.25
C ASP A 23 4.33 -8.60 5.55
N GLU A 24 3.28 -8.96 6.27
CA GLU A 24 2.07 -9.55 5.69
C GLU A 24 1.40 -8.55 4.73
N VAL A 25 1.18 -7.31 5.16
CA VAL A 25 0.59 -6.28 4.31
C VAL A 25 1.46 -6.00 3.09
N LEU A 26 2.79 -5.97 3.24
CA LEU A 26 3.72 -5.84 2.12
C LEU A 26 3.57 -7.00 1.12
N THR A 27 3.43 -8.23 1.62
CA THR A 27 3.25 -9.43 0.79
C THR A 27 1.95 -9.35 -0.01
N ILE A 28 0.83 -9.03 0.66
CA ILE A 28 -0.47 -8.85 0.02
C ILE A 28 -0.40 -7.77 -1.06
N LEU A 29 0.17 -6.60 -0.72
CA LEU A 29 0.30 -5.48 -1.66
C LEU A 29 1.15 -5.87 -2.87
N ARG A 30 2.28 -6.57 -2.67
CA ARG A 30 3.13 -7.08 -3.78
C ARG A 30 2.38 -8.01 -4.71
N MET A 31 1.63 -8.96 -4.18
CA MET A 31 0.84 -9.89 -5.00
C MET A 31 -0.22 -9.15 -5.81
N MET A 32 -0.97 -8.25 -5.17
CA MET A 32 -2.01 -7.45 -5.86
C MET A 32 -1.41 -6.54 -6.93
N MET A 33 -0.29 -5.87 -6.64
CA MET A 33 0.36 -4.99 -7.60
C MET A 33 0.97 -5.76 -8.76
N ALA A 34 1.53 -6.96 -8.54
CA ALA A 34 2.03 -7.80 -9.61
C ALA A 34 0.93 -8.19 -10.62
N GLU A 35 -0.23 -8.65 -10.11
CA GLU A 35 -1.37 -8.98 -10.96
C GLU A 35 -1.96 -7.74 -11.65
N CYS A 36 -2.04 -6.61 -10.94
CA CYS A 36 -2.50 -5.34 -11.49
C CYS A 36 -1.59 -4.87 -12.65
N SER A 37 -0.27 -4.86 -12.45
CA SER A 37 0.71 -4.50 -13.48
C SER A 37 0.65 -5.43 -14.69
N ARG A 38 0.49 -6.74 -14.46
CA ARG A 38 0.35 -7.72 -15.55
C ARG A 38 -0.91 -7.49 -16.38
N ALA A 39 -2.02 -7.09 -15.75
CA ALA A 39 -3.24 -6.73 -16.46
C ALA A 39 -3.09 -5.39 -17.20
N PHE A 40 -2.46 -4.40 -16.55
CA PHE A 40 -2.23 -3.07 -17.08
C PHE A 40 -1.43 -3.09 -18.40
N GLU A 41 -0.34 -3.85 -18.48
CA GLU A 41 0.50 -3.90 -19.70
C GLU A 41 -0.21 -4.55 -20.91
N LYS A 42 -1.37 -5.19 -20.71
CA LYS A 42 -2.19 -5.71 -21.82
C LYS A 42 -3.15 -4.68 -22.40
N LEU A 43 -3.37 -3.57 -21.70
CA LEU A 43 -4.31 -2.54 -22.12
C LEU A 43 -3.66 -1.67 -23.21
N PRO A 44 -4.38 -1.34 -24.31
CA PRO A 44 -3.86 -0.50 -25.38
C PRO A 44 -3.93 0.99 -24.99
N ILE A 45 -3.17 1.38 -23.96
CA ILE A 45 -3.15 2.75 -23.45
C ILE A 45 -2.19 3.58 -24.31
N LEU A 46 -2.74 4.55 -25.02
CA LEU A 46 -1.99 5.46 -25.90
C LEU A 46 -1.58 6.76 -25.20
N GLU A 47 -2.34 7.18 -24.19
CA GLU A 47 -2.11 8.43 -23.46
C GLU A 47 -1.77 8.18 -22.00
N ASN A 48 -0.88 8.99 -21.43
CA ASN A 48 -0.51 8.95 -20.01
C ASN A 48 0.13 7.63 -19.55
N THR A 49 0.60 6.78 -20.47
CA THR A 49 1.20 5.48 -20.13
C THR A 49 2.35 5.62 -19.13
N ASP A 50 3.19 6.64 -19.29
CA ASP A 50 4.35 6.87 -18.40
C ASP A 50 3.92 7.31 -16.99
N ILE A 51 2.86 8.12 -16.88
CA ILE A 51 2.29 8.53 -15.59
C ILE A 51 1.72 7.30 -14.87
N LEU A 52 0.97 6.47 -15.59
CA LEU A 52 0.34 5.27 -15.03
C LEU A 52 1.40 4.23 -14.62
N ARG A 53 2.46 4.05 -15.42
CA ARG A 53 3.62 3.23 -15.05
C ARG A 53 4.33 3.77 -13.82
N ASN A 54 4.53 5.08 -13.72
CA ASN A 54 5.14 5.68 -12.54
C ASN A 54 4.31 5.41 -11.27
N ILE A 55 2.99 5.55 -11.35
CA ILE A 55 2.07 5.25 -10.25
C ILE A 55 2.18 3.78 -9.84
N LEU A 56 2.07 2.85 -10.80
CA LEU A 56 2.04 1.41 -10.52
C LEU A 56 3.40 0.85 -10.05
N TYR A 57 4.50 1.31 -10.63
CA TYR A 57 5.83 0.73 -10.39
C TYR A 57 6.62 1.42 -9.28
N SER A 58 6.33 2.69 -8.99
CA SER A 58 7.08 3.47 -7.99
C SER A 58 6.16 4.14 -6.97
N GLY A 59 5.10 4.83 -7.44
CA GLY A 59 4.23 5.65 -6.60
C GLY A 59 3.57 4.88 -5.45
N VAL A 60 3.08 3.67 -5.72
CA VAL A 60 2.49 2.81 -4.68
C VAL A 60 3.51 2.46 -3.58
N TRP A 61 4.75 2.14 -3.96
CA TRP A 61 5.81 1.80 -3.00
C TRP A 61 6.24 3.01 -2.19
N CYS A 62 6.44 4.16 -2.83
CA CYS A 62 6.74 5.42 -2.14
C CYS A 62 5.68 5.72 -1.07
N ARG A 63 4.39 5.53 -1.40
CA ARG A 63 3.30 5.76 -0.44
C ARG A 63 3.32 4.74 0.69
N PHE A 64 3.52 3.46 0.39
CA PHE A 64 3.60 2.40 1.39
C PHE A 64 4.74 2.65 2.38
N GLU A 65 5.94 2.93 1.89
CA GLU A 65 7.12 3.23 2.70
C GLU A 65 6.92 4.47 3.57
N SER A 66 6.36 5.55 3.00
CA SER A 66 6.03 6.76 3.77
C SER A 66 5.08 6.48 4.93
N VAL A 67 4.05 5.66 4.69
CA VAL A 67 3.07 5.29 5.73
C VAL A 67 3.73 4.38 6.77
N ARG A 68 4.59 3.45 6.36
CA ARG A 68 5.33 2.54 7.24
C ARG A 68 6.31 3.30 8.14
N ALA A 69 7.09 4.22 7.57
CA ALA A 69 8.02 5.07 8.33
C ALA A 69 7.29 5.85 9.42
N ARG A 70 6.18 6.52 9.07
CA ARG A 70 5.36 7.27 10.03
C ARG A 70 4.80 6.39 11.17
N ARG A 71 4.48 5.12 10.90
CA ARG A 71 4.02 4.18 11.96
C ARG A 71 5.15 3.80 12.90
N LYS A 72 6.36 3.57 12.38
CA LYS A 72 7.54 3.27 13.19
C LYS A 72 7.87 4.45 14.10
N GLU A 73 7.89 5.67 13.57
CA GLU A 73 8.08 6.89 14.36
C GLU A 73 7.02 7.04 15.47
N GLN A 74 5.77 6.68 15.21
CA GLN A 74 4.71 6.71 16.23
C GLN A 74 4.86 5.64 17.31
N GLN A 75 5.46 4.48 16.98
CA GLN A 75 5.76 3.43 17.96
C GLN A 75 6.98 3.77 18.81
N GLU A 76 7.99 4.42 18.23
CA GLU A 76 9.21 4.84 18.95
C GLU A 76 8.95 6.01 19.91
N ASN A 77 7.99 6.89 19.56
CA ASN A 77 7.63 8.06 20.37
C ASN A 77 6.48 7.83 21.37
N ALA A 78 5.96 6.61 21.48
CA ALA A 78 4.85 6.23 22.38
C ALA A 78 5.35 5.46 23.60
#